data_AF-A0A973MQT6-F1
#
_entry.id   AF-A0A973MQT6-F1
#
_cell.length_a   1.000
_cell.length_b   1.000
_cell.length_c   1.000
_cell.angle_alpha   90.00
_cell.angle_beta   90.00
_cell.angle_gamma   90.00
#
_symmetry.space_group_name_H-M   'P 1'
#
loop_
_entity.id
_entity.type
_entity.pdbx_description
1 polymer ?
#
loop_
_entity_poly.entity_id
_entity_poly.type
_entity_poly.pdbx_seq_one_letter_code
_entity_poly.pdbx_strand_id
1 'polypeptide(L)'
;MKDTAEGRLSFSEMFDLPVTVDLRTACRAFGIGSTTAYRLIREGEFPCSIRRVGRRYRIPTNELMRALGIEDRPLYSLDLKLDTDGPNVDF
;
A
#
# COMPACT_ATOMS: atom_id res chain seq x y z
N MET A 1 17.90 20.23 10.03
CA MET A 1 16.45 20.02 9.89
C MET A 1 16.27 19.08 8.70
N LYS A 2 16.00 17.79 8.94
CA LYS A 2 15.71 16.82 7.87
C LYS A 2 14.22 16.55 7.89
N ASP A 3 13.63 16.68 6.71
CA ASP A 3 12.21 16.75 6.45
C ASP A 3 11.35 15.70 7.14
N THR A 4 10.29 16.19 7.79
CA THR A 4 9.16 15.41 8.31
C THR A 4 8.41 14.64 7.20
N ALA A 5 8.78 14.82 5.92
CA ALA A 5 8.27 14.10 4.76
C ALA A 5 8.97 12.75 4.48
N GLU A 6 10.18 12.47 5.01
CA GLU A 6 10.86 11.17 4.84
C GLU A 6 10.26 10.02 5.69
N GLY A 7 9.25 10.31 6.51
CA GLY A 7 8.65 9.38 7.45
C GLY A 7 7.43 8.61 6.94
N ARG A 8 6.78 9.08 5.87
CA ARG A 8 5.52 8.54 5.35
C ARG A 8 5.77 7.92 3.98
N LEU A 9 5.23 6.73 3.75
CA LEU A 9 5.32 6.11 2.43
C LEU A 9 4.46 6.89 1.43
N SER A 10 5.05 7.22 0.29
CA SER A 10 4.35 7.78 -0.87
C SER A 10 3.50 6.71 -1.56
N PHE A 11 2.46 7.16 -2.29
CA PHE A 11 1.62 6.27 -3.10
C PHE A 11 2.44 5.50 -4.14
N SER A 12 3.36 6.16 -4.85
CA SER A 12 4.23 5.50 -5.83
C SER A 12 5.13 4.44 -5.20
N GLU A 13 5.69 4.73 -4.02
CA GLU A 13 6.53 3.78 -3.29
C GLU A 13 5.76 2.55 -2.82
N MET A 14 4.43 2.67 -2.67
CA MET A 14 3.57 1.55 -2.27
C MET A 14 3.42 0.49 -3.36
N PHE A 15 3.42 0.89 -4.63
CA PHE A 15 3.31 -0.04 -5.77
C PHE A 15 4.62 -0.77 -6.07
N ASP A 16 5.75 -0.21 -5.66
CA ASP A 16 7.08 -0.85 -5.78
C ASP A 16 7.41 -1.76 -4.58
N LEU A 17 6.48 -1.94 -3.64
CA LEU A 17 6.72 -2.76 -2.46
C LEU A 17 6.89 -4.24 -2.84
N PRO A 18 7.84 -4.95 -2.21
CA PRO A 18 7.91 -6.40 -2.32
C PRO A 18 6.62 -7.04 -1.80
N VAL A 19 6.35 -8.29 -2.17
CA VAL A 19 5.14 -9.06 -1.78
C VAL A 19 4.85 -9.02 -0.27
N THR A 20 5.89 -8.85 0.56
CA THR A 20 5.75 -8.65 1.99
C THR A 20 6.65 -7.53 2.50
N VAL A 21 6.12 -6.70 3.38
CA VAL A 21 6.86 -5.63 4.07
C VAL A 21 7.12 -5.96 5.52
N ASP A 22 8.04 -5.23 6.16
CA ASP A 22 8.24 -5.31 7.61
C ASP A 22 7.29 -4.38 8.37
N LEU A 23 7.24 -4.57 9.70
CA LEU A 23 6.40 -3.75 10.57
C LEU A 23 6.75 -2.27 10.52
N ARG A 24 8.03 -1.92 10.35
CA ARG A 24 8.47 -0.52 10.34
C ARG A 24 7.94 0.19 9.09
N THR A 25 7.96 -0.48 7.94
CA THR A 25 7.35 0.00 6.70
C THR A 25 5.85 0.19 6.87
N ALA A 26 5.13 -0.79 7.43
CA ALA A 26 3.69 -0.62 7.70
C ALA A 26 3.40 0.55 8.66
N CYS A 27 4.19 0.72 9.73
CA CYS A 27 4.07 1.86 10.65
C CYS A 27 4.22 3.21 9.92
N ARG A 28 5.15 3.31 8.97
CA ARG A 28 5.32 4.51 8.14
C ARG A 28 4.11 4.76 7.24
N ALA A 29 3.50 3.70 6.72
CA ALA A 29 2.29 3.80 5.90
C ALA A 29 1.11 4.39 6.72
N PHE A 30 0.93 3.90 7.95
CA PHE A 30 -0.12 4.40 8.85
C PHE A 30 0.24 5.70 9.59
N GLY A 31 1.49 6.17 9.49
CA GLY A 31 1.96 7.33 10.24
C GLY A 31 2.01 7.12 11.76
N ILE A 32 2.14 5.89 12.23
CA ILE A 32 2.20 5.55 13.66
C ILE A 32 3.63 5.19 14.11
N GLY A 33 3.94 5.44 15.39
CA GLY A 33 5.21 5.04 15.99
C GLY A 33 5.28 3.52 16.24
N SER A 34 6.50 2.97 16.26
CA SER A 34 6.74 1.54 16.52
C SER A 34 6.19 1.07 17.86
N THR A 35 6.26 1.91 18.90
CA THR A 35 5.73 1.58 20.24
C THR A 35 4.22 1.38 20.20
N THR A 36 3.50 2.29 19.52
CA THR A 36 2.04 2.18 19.34
C THR A 36 1.68 0.94 18.54
N ALA A 37 2.43 0.65 17.47
CA ALA A 37 2.23 -0.55 16.68
C ALA A 37 2.41 -1.83 17.51
N TYR A 38 3.49 -1.96 18.28
CA TYR A 38 3.69 -3.13 19.14
C TYR A 38 2.60 -3.28 20.22
N ARG A 39 2.08 -2.17 20.75
CA ARG A 39 0.94 -2.20 21.68
C ARG A 39 -0.31 -2.76 21.01
N LEU A 40 -0.69 -2.22 19.85
CA LEU A 40 -1.84 -2.71 19.07
C LEU A 40 -1.70 -4.18 18.68
N ILE A 41 -0.50 -4.63 18.31
CA ILE A 41 -0.22 -6.04 17.99
C ILE A 41 -0.46 -6.93 19.22
N ARG A 42 -0.01 -6.49 20.40
CA ARG A 42 -0.22 -7.24 21.64
C ARG A 42 -1.68 -7.27 22.07
N GLU A 43 -2.42 -6.22 21.77
CA GLU A 43 -3.87 -6.09 22.02
C GLU A 43 -4.72 -6.81 20.96
N GLY A 44 -4.14 -7.23 19.83
CA GLY A 44 -4.86 -7.83 18.71
C GLY A 44 -5.58 -6.83 17.80
N GLU A 45 -5.35 -5.54 18.01
CA GLU A 45 -6.04 -4.39 17.38
C GLU A 45 -5.22 -3.75 16.25
N PHE A 46 -4.18 -4.43 15.76
CA PHE A 46 -3.40 -3.90 14.65
C PHE A 46 -4.19 -4.02 13.34
N PRO A 47 -4.27 -2.95 12.51
CA PRO A 47 -5.17 -2.91 11.36
C PRO A 47 -4.82 -3.88 10.22
N CYS A 48 -3.61 -4.45 10.20
CA CYS A 48 -3.20 -5.45 9.22
C CYS A 48 -3.05 -6.85 9.82
N SER A 49 -3.33 -7.87 9.01
CA SER A 49 -2.97 -9.26 9.30
C SER A 49 -1.45 -9.44 9.27
N ILE A 50 -0.83 -9.71 10.42
CA ILE A 50 0.62 -9.88 10.53
C ILE A 50 0.98 -11.37 10.58
N ARG A 51 1.97 -11.79 9.78
CA ARG A 51 2.62 -13.11 9.91
C ARG A 51 3.96 -12.99 10.61
N ARG A 52 4.13 -13.75 11.68
CA ARG A 52 5.42 -13.89 12.36
C ARG A 52 6.24 -14.96 11.66
N VAL A 53 7.33 -14.56 11.00
CA VAL A 53 8.28 -15.46 10.34
C VAL A 53 9.55 -15.47 11.18
N GLY A 54 9.68 -16.50 12.04
CA GLY A 54 10.74 -16.60 13.05
C GLY A 54 10.70 -15.44 14.05
N ARG A 55 11.74 -14.61 14.05
CA ARG A 55 11.86 -13.43 14.93
C ARG A 55 11.34 -12.12 14.31
N ARG A 56 10.90 -12.14 13.05
CA ARG A 56 10.49 -10.91 12.34
C ARG A 56 8.99 -10.93 12.04
N TYR A 57 8.37 -9.76 12.12
CA TYR A 57 7.02 -9.54 11.65
C TYR A 57 7.05 -9.21 10.16
N ARG A 58 6.21 -9.89 9.39
CA ARG A 58 5.99 -9.68 7.96
C ARG A 58 4.52 -9.41 7.71
N ILE A 59 4.25 -8.39 6.92
CA ILE A 59 2.90 -7.97 6.56
C ILE A 59 2.79 -8.11 5.04
N PRO A 60 1.85 -8.91 4.53
CA PRO A 60 1.57 -8.96 3.10
C PRO A 60 1.17 -7.57 2.59
N THR A 61 1.70 -7.17 1.43
CA THR A 61 1.45 -5.82 0.89
C THR A 61 -0.03 -5.60 0.56
N ASN A 62 -0.73 -6.65 0.10
CA ASN A 62 -2.18 -6.62 -0.13
C ASN A 62 -2.98 -6.37 1.16
N GLU A 63 -2.56 -6.94 2.31
CA GLU A 63 -3.18 -6.68 3.61
C GLU A 63 -2.94 -5.22 4.06
N LEU A 64 -1.75 -4.70 3.80
CA LEU A 64 -1.44 -3.29 4.04
C LEU A 64 -2.31 -2.36 3.18
N MET A 65 -2.46 -2.66 1.89
CA MET A 65 -3.34 -1.92 0.96
C MET A 65 -4.79 -1.96 1.41
N ARG A 66 -5.32 -3.15 1.73
CA ARG A 66 -6.70 -3.32 2.23
C ARG A 66 -6.95 -2.50 3.50
N ALA A 67 -6.03 -2.54 4.46
CA ALA A 67 -6.14 -1.79 5.71
C ALA A 67 -6.08 -0.27 5.50
N LEU A 68 -5.44 0.19 4.43
CA LEU A 68 -5.44 1.60 4.01
C LEU A 68 -6.66 1.98 3.14
N GLY A 69 -7.56 1.05 2.85
CA GLY A 69 -8.71 1.26 1.97
C GLY A 69 -8.37 1.30 0.49
N ILE A 70 -7.16 0.87 0.11
CA ILE A 70 -6.73 0.76 -1.28
C ILE A 70 -7.17 -0.61 -1.78
N GLU A 71 -8.13 -0.62 -2.70
CA GLU A 71 -8.49 -1.84 -3.40
C GLU A 71 -7.41 -2.16 -4.43
N ASP A 72 -6.75 -3.30 -4.22
CA ASP A 72 -5.83 -3.93 -5.19
C ASP A 72 -6.65 -4.53 -6.35
N ARG A 73 -7.35 -3.65 -7.06
CA ARG A 73 -8.04 -4.01 -8.29
C ARG A 73 -6.97 -3.89 -9.39
N PRO A 74 -6.66 -4.96 -10.13
CA PRO A 74 -5.75 -4.85 -11.26
C PRO A 74 -6.35 -3.84 -12.24
N LEU A 75 -5.79 -2.63 -12.26
CA LEU A 75 -6.02 -1.68 -13.32
C LEU A 75 -5.25 -2.23 -14.50
N TYR A 76 -5.91 -3.01 -15.34
CA TYR A 76 -5.42 -3.22 -16.69
C TYR A 76 -5.27 -1.82 -17.28
N SER A 77 -4.05 -1.44 -17.63
CA SER A 77 -3.81 -0.36 -18.57
C SER A 77 -4.44 -0.80 -19.88
N LEU A 78 -5.76 -0.61 -20.02
CA LEU A 78 -6.30 -0.47 -21.36
C LEU A 78 -5.69 0.82 -21.85
N ASP A 79 -4.72 0.69 -22.76
CA ASP A 79 -4.54 1.70 -23.78
C ASP A 79 -5.91 1.82 -24.47
N LEU A 80 -6.77 2.68 -23.93
CA LEU A 80 -7.89 3.23 -24.65
C LEU A 80 -7.24 4.03 -25.78
N LYS A 81 -6.88 3.33 -26.87
CA LYS A 81 -6.99 3.93 -28.18
C LYS A 81 -8.46 4.33 -28.26
N LEU A 82 -8.73 5.58 -27.88
CA LEU A 82 -9.90 6.27 -28.35
C LEU A 82 -9.76 6.19 -29.86
N ASP A 83 -10.44 5.22 -30.46
CA ASP A 83 -10.56 5.10 -31.90
C ASP A 83 -11.10 6.45 -32.37
N THR A 84 -10.18 7.32 -32.76
CA THR A 84 -10.48 8.68 -33.24
C THR A 84 -10.94 8.63 -34.70
N ASP A 85 -11.04 7.42 -35.27
CA ASP A 85 -11.73 7.16 -36.53
C ASP A 85 -13.24 7.07 -36.27
N GLY A 86 -13.83 8.20 -35.86
CA GLY A 86 -15.25 8.40 -36.07
C GLY A 86 -15.55 8.27 -37.56
N PRO A 87 -16.66 7.63 -37.96
CA PRO A 87 -17.00 7.53 -39.38
C PRO A 87 -17.12 8.95 -39.94
N ASN A 88 -16.35 9.24 -41.00
CA ASN A 88 -16.53 10.43 -41.80
C ASN A 88 -17.96 10.39 -42.37
N VAL A 89 -18.88 11.10 -41.72
CA VAL A 89 -20.25 11.25 -42.18
C VAL A 89 -20.30 12.39 -43.18
N ASP A 90 -19.85 12.10 -44.40
CA ASP A 90 -20.20 12.91 -45.58
C ASP A 90 -21.62 12.49 -46.01
N PHE A 91 -22.60 13.34 -45.68
CA PHE A 91 -23.95 13.36 -46.28
C PHE A 91 -24.21 14.71 -46.93
#